data_AF-A0A9W6VWU0-F1
#
_entry.id   AF-A0A9W6VWU0-F1
#
_cell.length_a   1.000
_cell.length_b   1.000
_cell.length_c   1.000
_cell.angle_alpha   90.00
_cell.angle_beta   90.00
_cell.angle_gamma   90.00
#
_symmetry.space_group_name_H-M   'P 1'
#
loop_
_entity.id
_entity.type
_entity.pdbx_description
1 polymer ?
#
loop_
_entity_poly.entity_id
_entity_poly.type
_entity_poly.pdbx_seq_one_letter_code
_entity_poly.pdbx_strand_id
1 'polypeptide(L)' 'MKGCLGEDTAGWLNAHGWVTKVHHLTDVAESYGRPTPSKSLSGFLTAIRKA' A
#
# COMPACT_ATOMS: atom_id res chain seq x y z
N MET A 1 -8.97 -15.92 -3.55
CA MET A 1 -8.55 -14.68 -4.24
C MET A 1 -7.03 -14.61 -4.19
N LYS A 2 -6.34 -14.72 -5.31
CA LYS A 2 -4.89 -14.49 -5.42
C LYS A 2 -4.70 -13.04 -5.82
N GLY A 3 -4.08 -12.22 -4.98
CA GLY A 3 -3.73 -10.83 -5.35
C GLY A 3 -3.88 -9.78 -4.25
N CYS A 4 -4.55 -10.10 -3.13
CA CYS A 4 -4.59 -9.16 -2.01
C CYS A 4 -3.34 -9.34 -1.16
N LEU A 5 -2.50 -8.29 -1.10
CA LEU A 5 -1.36 -8.18 -0.20
C LEU A 5 -1.88 -7.95 1.24
N GLY A 6 -2.56 -8.94 1.84
CA GLY A 6 -3.31 -8.84 3.12
C GLY A 6 -2.64 -8.02 4.23
N GLU A 7 -3.41 -7.61 5.23
CA GLU A 7 -3.09 -6.51 6.19
C GLU A 7 -1.66 -6.45 6.72
N ASP A 8 -0.97 -7.58 6.88
CA ASP A 8 0.41 -7.66 7.40
C ASP A 8 1.52 -7.78 6.33
N THR A 9 1.22 -7.64 5.04
CA THR A 9 2.23 -7.85 3.97
C THR A 9 3.37 -6.84 4.05
N ALA A 10 3.09 -5.61 4.52
CA ALA A 10 4.13 -4.63 4.81
C ALA A 10 5.07 -5.12 5.92
N GLY A 11 4.51 -5.70 6.99
CA GLY A 11 5.27 -6.30 8.09
C GLY A 11 6.17 -7.44 7.62
N TRP A 12 5.61 -8.38 6.85
CA TRP A 12 6.38 -9.49 6.28
C TRP A 12 7.53 -9.01 5.40
N LEU A 13 7.28 -8.07 4.48
CA LEU A 13 8.33 -7.52 3.61
C LEU A 13 9.42 -6.80 4.40
N ASN A 14 9.05 -6.00 5.41
CA ASN A 14 10.02 -5.32 6.27
C ASN A 14 10.93 -6.30 7.02
N ALA A 15 10.36 -7.41 7.50
CA ALA A 15 11.11 -8.50 8.15
C ALA A 15 12.01 -9.26 7.17
N HIS A 16 11.69 -9.29 5.88
CA HIS A 16 12.42 -10.04 4.84
C HIS A 16 13.38 -9.18 4.00
N GLY A 17 13.92 -8.12 4.59
CA GLY A 17 14.96 -7.34 3.92
C GLY A 17 14.43 -6.35 2.88
N TRP A 18 13.15 -5.96 2.95
CA TRP A 18 12.59 -4.90 2.14
C TRP A 18 12.33 -3.65 2.98
N VAL A 19 12.28 -2.49 2.33
CA VAL A 19 11.73 -1.25 2.86
C VAL A 19 10.40 -1.01 2.15
N THR A 20 9.32 -0.95 2.90
CA THR A 20 7.97 -0.77 2.34
C THR A 20 7.44 0.64 2.53
N LYS A 21 6.66 1.12 1.56
CA LYS A 21 5.83 2.32 1.71
C LYS A 21 4.39 2.00 1.31
N VAL A 22 3.46 2.28 2.23
CA VAL A 22 2.02 2.14 2.01
C VAL A 22 1.47 3.46 1.46
N HIS A 23 0.58 3.36 0.48
CA HIS A 23 -0.15 4.49 -0.09
C HIS A 23 -1.65 4.20 0.01
N HIS A 24 -2.38 5.01 0.77
CA HIS A 24 -3.84 4.86 0.81
C HIS A 24 -4.45 5.26 -0.53
N LEU A 25 -5.51 4.56 -0.94
CA LEU A 25 -6.21 4.88 -2.19
C LEU A 25 -6.74 6.32 -2.19
N THR A 26 -7.21 6.81 -1.04
CA THR A 26 -7.68 8.18 -0.83
C THR A 26 -6.61 9.20 -1.16
N ASP A 27 -5.42 9.04 -0.58
CA ASP A 27 -4.32 9.99 -0.74
C ASP A 27 -3.82 10.02 -2.19
N VAL A 28 -3.75 8.85 -2.82
CA VAL A 28 -3.37 8.76 -4.23
C VAL A 28 -4.40 9.44 -5.11
N ALA A 29 -5.68 9.15 -4.95
CA ALA A 29 -6.72 9.74 -5.77
C ALA A 29 -6.85 11.26 -5.58
N GLU A 30 -6.69 11.76 -4.35
CA GLU A 30 -6.60 13.20 -4.06
C GLU A 30 -5.44 13.85 -4.82
N SER A 31 -4.27 13.21 -4.85
CA SER A 31 -3.11 13.72 -5.61
C SER A 31 -3.36 13.84 -7.12
N TYR A 32 -4.33 13.07 -7.65
CA TYR A 32 -4.78 13.12 -9.04
C TYR A 32 -6.07 13.94 -9.24
N GLY A 33 -6.57 14.64 -8.22
CA GLY A 33 -7.81 15.43 -8.30
C GLY A 33 -9.07 14.60 -8.52
N ARG A 34 -9.06 13.32 -8.10
CA ARG A 34 -10.21 12.41 -8.27
C ARG A 34 -11.05 12.36 -7.01
N PRO A 35 -12.39 12.37 -7.12
CA PRO A 35 -13.26 12.21 -5.96
C PRO A 35 -13.14 10.78 -5.41
N THR A 36 -12.95 10.65 -4.10
CA THR A 36 -12.92 9.35 -3.42
C THR A 36 -14.06 9.18 -2.42
N PRO A 37 -14.63 7.97 -2.31
CA PRO A 37 -15.46 7.61 -1.17
C PRO A 37 -14.62 7.75 0.10
N SER A 38 -15.17 8.38 1.13
CA SER A 38 -14.46 8.79 2.37
C SER A 38 -13.85 7.65 3.20
N LYS A 39 -14.07 6.39 2.83
CA LYS A 39 -13.63 5.20 3.57
C LYS A 39 -13.28 4.05 2.62
N SER A 40 -12.15 4.16 1.92
CA SER A 40 -11.54 2.99 1.29
C SER A 40 -10.52 2.37 2.23
N LEU A 41 -10.76 1.12 2.65
CA LEU A 41 -9.79 0.28 3.39
C LEU A 41 -8.71 -0.32 2.47
N SER A 42 -8.63 0.14 1.22
CA SER A 42 -7.72 -0.36 0.19
C SER A 42 -6.62 0.64 -0.12
N GLY A 43 -5.51 0.14 -0.66
CA GLY A 43 -4.36 0.96 -1.01
C GLY A 43 -3.33 0.18 -1.81
N PHE A 44 -2.18 0.82 -2.01
CA PHE A 44 -1.05 0.29 -2.74
C PHE A 44 0.14 0.13 -1.80
N LEU A 45 1.01 -0.81 -2.12
CA LEU A 45 2.26 -1.00 -1.42
C LEU A 45 3.40 -1.00 -2.43
N THR A 46 4.42 -0.18 -2.16
CA THR A 46 5.70 -0.23 -2.85
C THR A 46 6.75 -0.83 -1.92
N ALA A 47 7.71 -1.57 -2.48
CA ALA A 47 8.77 -2.18 -1.71
C ALA A 47 10.10 -2.09 -2.49
N ILE A 48 11.16 -1.69 -1.79
CA ILE A 48 12.52 -1.63 -2.33
C ILE A 48 13.39 -2.59 -1.52
N ARG A 49 14.18 -3.42 -2.20
CA ARG A 49 15.08 -4.36 -1.53
C ARG A 49 16.17 -3.58 -0.80
N LYS A 50 16.42 -3.92 0.47
CA LYS A 50 17.59 -3.41 1.22
C LYS A 50 18.86 -3.94 0.54
N ALA A 51 19.88 -3.08 0.46
CA ALA A 51 21.20 -3.45 -0.04
C ALA A 51 21.87 -4.48 0.87
#